data_AF-A0A821BEP5-F1
#
_entry.id   AF-A0A821BEP5-F1
#
_cell.length_a   1.000
_cell.length_b   1.000
_cell.length_c   1.000
_cell.angle_alpha   90.00
_cell.angle_beta   90.00
_cell.angle_gamma   90.00
#
_symmetry.space_group_name_H-M   'P 1'
#
loop_
_entity.id
_entity.type
_entity.pdbx_description
1 polymer ?
#
loop_
_entity_poly.entity_id
_entity_poly.type
_entity_poly.pdbx_seq_one_letter_code
_entity_poly.pdbx_strand_id
1 'polypeptide(L)'
;MKLAKEFVASLRWVNKLFDPFFDACYCKNCYPSELPSVIEAGNAEYVIPRGWVRIGLHVDPVTEEHYAIWGKWIVTFHGTTIVAAHSILTNRQFCLP
;
A
#
# COMPACT_ATOMS: atom_id res chain seq x y z
N MET A 1 13.78 -5.62 -2.41
CA MET A 1 12.40 -5.93 -2.85
C MET A 1 12.18 -7.37 -3.39
N LYS A 2 13.22 -8.18 -3.66
CA LYS A 2 13.08 -9.53 -4.25
C LYS A 2 12.05 -10.44 -3.54
N LEU A 3 12.21 -10.65 -2.22
CA LEU A 3 11.31 -11.48 -1.42
C LEU A 3 9.84 -11.02 -1.49
N ALA A 4 9.61 -9.70 -1.53
CA ALA A 4 8.26 -9.15 -1.62
C ALA A 4 7.60 -9.48 -2.97
N LYS A 5 8.36 -9.39 -4.06
CA LYS A 5 7.87 -9.79 -5.39
C LYS A 5 7.58 -11.28 -5.48
N GLU A 6 8.43 -12.11 -4.88
CA GLU A 6 8.21 -13.57 -4.78
C GLU A 6 6.96 -13.89 -3.95
N PHE A 7 6.78 -13.20 -2.82
CA PHE A 7 5.57 -13.32 -2.00
C PHE A 7 4.32 -12.92 -2.78
N VAL A 8 4.31 -11.75 -3.43
CA VAL A 8 3.18 -11.29 -4.26
C VAL A 8 2.86 -12.29 -5.38
N ALA A 9 3.88 -12.80 -6.07
CA ALA A 9 3.69 -13.82 -7.09
C ALA A 9 3.06 -15.11 -6.54
N SER A 10 3.40 -15.47 -5.28
CA SER A 10 2.82 -16.65 -4.61
C SER A 10 1.33 -16.49 -4.26
N LEU A 11 0.81 -15.25 -4.18
CA LEU A 11 -0.60 -14.98 -3.88
C LEU A 11 -1.54 -15.43 -5.01
N ARG A 12 -1.03 -15.50 -6.25
CA ARG A 12 -1.80 -15.84 -7.47
C ARG A 12 -3.05 -14.96 -7.68
N TRP A 13 -2.99 -13.71 -7.21
CA TRP A 13 -4.04 -12.72 -7.47
C TRP A 13 -3.96 -12.17 -8.90
N VAL A 14 -5.05 -11.55 -9.36
CA VAL A 14 -5.11 -10.97 -10.71
C VAL A 14 -4.11 -9.82 -10.83
N ASN A 15 -3.17 -9.92 -11.77
CA ASN A 15 -2.09 -8.93 -11.96
C ASN A 15 -2.60 -7.49 -12.18
N LYS A 16 -3.79 -7.31 -12.76
CA LYS A 16 -4.43 -5.99 -12.97
C LYS A 16 -4.81 -5.27 -11.68
N LEU A 17 -4.78 -5.95 -10.53
CA LEU A 17 -5.02 -5.32 -9.23
C LEU A 17 -3.79 -4.55 -8.73
N PHE A 18 -2.60 -4.84 -9.27
CA PHE A 18 -1.36 -4.27 -8.80
C PHE A 18 -0.96 -3.07 -9.65
N ASP A 19 -0.42 -2.06 -8.99
CA ASP A 19 0.20 -0.90 -9.61
C ASP A 19 1.67 -0.79 -9.15
N PRO A 20 2.61 -1.39 -9.92
CA PRO A 20 4.02 -1.41 -9.55
C PRO A 20 4.67 -0.03 -9.48
N PHE A 21 4.05 1.01 -10.04
CA PHE A 21 4.57 2.38 -9.97
C PHE A 21 4.61 2.89 -8.52
N PHE A 22 3.66 2.46 -7.69
CA PHE A 22 3.57 2.86 -6.28
C PHE A 22 4.27 1.91 -5.31
N ASP A 23 4.91 0.84 -5.81
CA ASP A 23 5.72 -0.07 -4.99
C ASP A 23 6.87 0.69 -4.32
N ALA A 24 7.14 0.38 -3.06
CA ALA A 24 8.27 0.94 -2.33
C ALA A 24 8.94 -0.11 -1.44
N CYS A 25 10.26 -0.02 -1.31
CA CYS A 25 11.03 -0.90 -0.43
C CYS A 25 11.79 -0.06 0.60
N TYR A 26 11.52 -0.31 1.87
CA TYR A 26 12.09 0.44 2.99
C TYR A 26 13.17 -0.35 3.74
N CYS A 27 13.80 -1.34 3.08
CA CYS A 27 14.94 -2.03 3.67
C CYS A 27 16.17 -1.11 3.72
N LYS A 28 17.18 -1.46 4.53
CA LYS A 28 18.40 -0.64 4.71
C LYS A 28 19.13 -0.30 3.39
N ASN A 29 19.00 -1.13 2.36
CA ASN A 29 19.65 -0.89 1.07
C ASN A 29 18.85 0.05 0.16
N CYS A 30 17.51 0.01 0.24
CA CYS A 30 16.62 0.81 -0.62
C CYS A 30 16.20 2.13 0.03
N TYR A 31 16.13 2.16 1.37
CA TYR A 31 15.82 3.34 2.16
C TYR A 31 16.77 3.40 3.38
N PRO A 32 18.00 3.89 3.17
CA PRO A 32 19.04 3.84 4.18
C PRO A 32 18.78 4.82 5.34
N SER A 33 19.54 4.70 6.43
CA SER A 33 19.30 5.42 7.69
C SER A 33 19.38 6.94 7.58
N GLU A 34 20.10 7.43 6.58
CA GLU A 34 20.35 8.85 6.35
C GLU A 34 19.15 9.54 5.72
N LEU A 35 18.24 8.79 5.09
CA LEU A 35 16.96 9.33 4.64
C LEU A 35 16.04 9.61 5.83
N PRO A 36 15.12 10.58 5.71
CA PRO A 36 14.22 10.96 6.81
C PRO A 36 13.44 9.77 7.39
N SER A 37 13.30 9.73 8.71
CA SER A 37 12.44 8.73 9.37
C SER A 37 10.97 9.14 9.41
N VAL A 38 10.69 10.42 9.09
CA VAL A 38 9.35 11.00 9.01
C VAL A 38 9.29 11.85 7.74
N ILE A 39 8.18 11.79 7.02
CA ILE A 39 7.88 12.66 5.88
C ILE A 39 6.54 13.35 6.09
N GLU A 40 6.38 14.55 5.56
CA GLU A 40 5.08 15.21 5.49
C GLU A 40 4.34 14.74 4.24
N ALA A 41 3.08 14.33 4.38
CA ALA A 41 2.20 14.10 3.24
C ALA A 41 0.79 14.64 3.55
N GLY A 42 0.23 15.46 2.65
CA GLY A 42 -1.00 16.19 2.97
C GLY A 42 -0.82 17.02 4.25
N ASN A 43 -1.72 16.84 5.22
CA ASN A 43 -1.73 17.61 6.49
C ASN A 43 -1.25 16.77 7.69
N ALA A 44 -0.43 15.75 7.45
CA ALA A 44 0.03 14.83 8.49
C ALA A 44 1.50 14.45 8.32
N GLU A 45 2.13 14.14 9.45
CA GLU A 45 3.44 13.51 9.50
C GLU A 45 3.30 11.99 9.42
N TYR A 46 4.10 11.36 8.55
CA TYR A 46 4.13 9.92 8.36
C TYR A 46 5.48 9.35 8.72
N VAL A 47 5.49 8.43 9.69
CA VAL A 47 6.67 7.65 10.04
C VAL A 47 6.95 6.63 8.93
N ILE A 48 8.19 6.61 8.45
CA ILE A 48 8.62 5.67 7.41
C ILE A 48 8.73 4.25 8.00
N PRO A 49 8.04 3.24 7.45
CA PRO A 49 8.05 1.89 7.99
C PRO A 49 9.33 1.14 7.59
N ARG A 50 10.46 1.45 8.23
CA ARG A 50 11.75 0.83 7.92
C ARG A 50 11.70 -0.70 8.08
N GLY A 51 12.27 -1.41 7.12
CA GLY A 51 12.25 -2.87 7.02
C GLY A 51 11.03 -3.42 6.26
N TRP A 52 10.06 -2.58 5.90
CA TRP A 52 8.85 -3.01 5.21
C TRP A 52 8.96 -2.85 3.69
N VAL A 53 7.96 -3.39 3.00
CA VAL A 53 7.69 -3.16 1.60
C VAL A 53 6.24 -2.72 1.46
N ARG A 54 6.02 -1.72 0.60
CA ARG A 54 4.69 -1.31 0.16
C ARG A 54 4.48 -1.88 -1.24
N ILE A 55 3.33 -2.51 -1.45
CA ILE A 55 2.89 -2.99 -2.77
C ILE A 55 1.73 -2.10 -3.21
N GLY A 56 1.85 -1.49 -4.38
CA GLY A 56 0.83 -0.63 -4.96
C GLY A 56 -0.34 -1.46 -5.49
N LEU A 57 -1.56 -0.96 -5.26
CA LEU A 57 -2.80 -1.59 -5.68
C LEU A 57 -3.69 -0.55 -6.34
N HIS A 58 -4.41 -0.94 -7.39
CA HIS A 58 -5.42 -0.09 -7.99
C HIS A 58 -6.65 0.01 -7.10
N VAL A 59 -7.19 1.22 -7.02
CA VAL A 59 -8.52 1.49 -6.43
C VAL A 59 -9.51 1.67 -7.57
N ASP A 60 -10.78 1.41 -7.31
CA ASP A 60 -11.85 1.69 -8.27
C ASP A 60 -11.91 3.20 -8.57
N PRO A 61 -11.76 3.65 -9.83
CA PRO A 61 -11.68 5.07 -10.16
C PRO A 61 -12.95 5.86 -9.81
N VAL A 62 -14.12 5.22 -9.89
CA VAL A 62 -15.41 5.86 -9.55
C VAL A 62 -15.46 6.13 -8.04
N THR A 63 -15.04 5.16 -7.23
CA THR A 63 -14.95 5.29 -5.77
C THR A 63 -13.91 6.33 -5.38
N GLU A 64 -12.74 6.31 -6.02
CA GLU A 64 -11.68 7.30 -5.83
C GLU A 64 -12.19 8.73 -6.03
N GLU A 65 -12.82 8.99 -7.19
CA GLU A 65 -13.32 10.31 -7.57
C GLU A 65 -14.46 10.76 -6.64
N HIS A 66 -15.44 9.87 -6.39
CA HIS A 66 -16.61 10.19 -5.58
C HIS A 66 -16.24 10.61 -4.15
N TYR A 67 -15.27 9.93 -3.53
CA TYR A 67 -14.85 10.22 -2.16
C TYR A 67 -13.64 11.16 -2.05
N ALA A 68 -13.06 11.57 -3.17
CA ALA A 68 -11.84 12.37 -3.25
C ALA A 68 -10.72 11.79 -2.35
N ILE A 69 -10.51 10.46 -2.44
CA ILE A 69 -9.69 9.69 -1.50
C ILE A 69 -8.30 10.30 -1.34
N TRP A 70 -7.63 10.58 -2.46
CA TRP A 70 -6.25 11.10 -2.44
C TRP A 70 -6.12 12.55 -1.96
N GLY A 71 -7.20 13.33 -1.97
CA GLY A 71 -7.19 14.73 -1.56
C GLY A 71 -7.72 15.00 -0.16
N LYS A 72 -8.47 14.06 0.42
CA LYS A 72 -9.17 14.26 1.71
C LYS A 72 -8.79 13.26 2.80
N TRP A 73 -8.39 12.05 2.43
CA TRP A 73 -8.24 10.98 3.42
C TRP A 73 -6.82 10.94 3.96
N ILE A 74 -6.70 10.75 5.28
CA ILE A 74 -5.44 10.41 5.91
C ILE A 74 -5.06 8.97 5.56
N VAL A 75 -3.77 8.70 5.37
CA VAL A 75 -3.30 7.33 5.14
C VAL A 75 -3.31 6.58 6.47
N THR A 76 -4.00 5.43 6.50
CA THR A 76 -4.10 4.57 7.68
C THR A 76 -3.73 3.13 7.30
N PHE A 77 -3.29 2.35 8.29
CA PHE A 77 -2.88 0.96 8.09
C PHE A 77 -3.66 0.05 9.06
N HIS A 78 -4.12 -1.10 8.55
CA HIS A 78 -4.80 -2.13 9.33
C HIS A 78 -4.17 -3.49 9.05
N GLY A 79 -3.77 -4.21 10.10
CA GLY A 79 -3.25 -5.57 9.96
C GLY A 79 -4.38 -6.54 9.59
N THR A 80 -4.17 -7.36 8.55
CA THR A 80 -5.18 -8.32 8.09
C THR A 80 -4.55 -9.64 7.65
N THR A 81 -5.39 -10.66 7.43
CA THR A 81 -4.93 -11.95 6.90
C THR A 81 -4.90 -11.94 5.37
N ILE A 82 -4.11 -12.83 4.75
CA ILE A 82 -4.05 -12.96 3.29
C ILE A 82 -5.44 -13.28 2.69
N VAL A 83 -6.22 -14.13 3.36
CA VAL A 83 -7.58 -14.49 2.91
C VAL A 83 -8.50 -13.28 2.93
N ALA A 84 -8.47 -12.49 4.00
CA ALA A 84 -9.26 -11.27 4.10
C ALA A 84 -8.80 -10.22 3.07
N ALA A 85 -7.49 -10.02 2.89
CA ALA A 85 -6.93 -9.11 1.89
C ALA A 85 -7.37 -9.47 0.46
N HIS A 86 -7.40 -10.76 0.12
CA HIS A 86 -7.92 -11.20 -1.16
C HIS A 86 -9.41 -10.84 -1.32
N SER A 87 -10.24 -11.13 -0.32
CA SER A 87 -11.67 -10.79 -0.35
C SER A 87 -11.92 -9.29 -0.50
N ILE A 88 -11.17 -8.46 0.22
CA ILE A 88 -11.21 -6.99 0.14
C ILE A 88 -10.96 -6.53 -1.28
N LEU A 89 -9.91 -7.02 -1.92
CA LEU A 89 -9.53 -6.62 -3.27
C LEU A 89 -10.49 -7.14 -4.33
N THR A 90 -10.91 -8.40 -4.23
CA THR A 90 -11.85 -9.01 -5.19
C THR A 90 -13.22 -8.34 -5.14
N ASN A 91 -13.72 -8.06 -3.94
CA ASN A 91 -15.06 -7.51 -3.75
C ASN A 91 -15.06 -5.98 -3.65
N ARG A 92 -13.90 -5.33 -3.79
CA ARG A 92 -13.72 -3.88 -3.69
C ARG A 92 -14.28 -3.32 -2.38
N GLN A 93 -14.18 -4.10 -1.31
CA GLN A 93 -14.66 -3.71 0.01
C GLN A 93 -13.58 -2.87 0.67
N PHE A 94 -13.84 -1.58 0.88
CA PHE A 94 -13.00 -0.82 1.79
C PHE A 94 -13.18 -1.37 3.20
N CYS A 95 -12.07 -1.62 3.90
CA CYS A 95 -12.09 -1.84 5.35
C CYS A 95 -12.35 -0.51 6.08
N LEU A 96 -13.53 0.05 5.88
CA LEU A 96 -14.07 1.04 6.79
C LEU A 96 -14.47 0.31 8.08
N PRO A 97 -14.21 0.88 9.27
CA PRO A 97 -14.87 0.42 10.49
C PRO A 97 -16.40 0.53 10.39
#